data_AF-A0A9E3VMI9-F1
#
_entry.id   AF-A0A9E3VMI9-F1
#
_cell.length_a   1.000
_cell.length_b   1.000
_cell.length_c   1.000
_cell.angle_alpha   90.00
_cell.angle_beta   90.00
_cell.angle_gamma   90.00
#
_symmetry.space_group_name_H-M   'P 1'
#
loop_
_entity.id
_entity.type
_entity.pdbx_description
1 polymer ?
#
loop_
_entity_poly.entity_id
_entity_poly.type
_entity_poly.pdbx_seq_one_letter_code
_entity_poly.pdbx_strand_id
1 'polypeptide(L)' 'MGGGWAGCAAALTLAEAGVNVTLYEASRTLGGRARAVELEGRSLDNGQHILLGAYEQTLQ' A
#
# COMPACT_ATOMS: atom_id res chain seq x y z
N MET A 1 -10.25 4.31 -7.89
CA MET A 1 -9.28 4.97 -7.01
C MET A 1 -9.18 4.14 -5.74
N GLY A 2 -8.01 3.56 -5.47
CA GLY A 2 -7.80 2.72 -4.29
C GLY A 2 -6.38 2.89 -3.75
N GLY A 3 -6.27 3.03 -2.44
CA GLY A 3 -5.05 3.25 -1.68
C GLY A 3 -4.39 1.97 -1.19
N GLY A 4 -4.55 0.86 -1.91
CA GLY A 4 -3.77 -0.36 -1.70
C GLY A 4 -2.37 -0.28 -2.33
N TRP A 5 -1.50 -1.26 -2.09
CA TRP A 5 -0.11 -1.27 -2.59
C TRP A 5 0.04 -0.95 -4.07
N ALA A 6 -0.80 -1.53 -4.94
CA ALA A 6 -0.74 -1.26 -6.38
C ALA A 6 -1.06 0.22 -6.70
N GLY A 7 -2.07 0.80 -6.03
CA GLY A 7 -2.45 2.20 -6.24
C GLY A 7 -1.42 3.17 -5.68
N CYS A 8 -0.88 2.89 -4.49
CA CYS A 8 0.20 3.66 -3.90
C CYS A 8 1.48 3.60 -4.75
N ALA A 9 1.86 2.42 -5.24
CA ALA A 9 3.03 2.26 -6.11
C ALA A 9 2.86 3.04 -7.42
N ALA A 10 1.70 2.94 -8.08
CA ALA A 10 1.42 3.70 -9.29
C ALA A 10 1.43 5.22 -9.03
N ALA A 11 0.85 5.68 -7.93
CA ALA A 11 0.87 7.09 -7.55
C ALA A 11 2.29 7.58 -7.26
N LEU A 12 3.11 6.77 -6.58
CA LEU A 12 4.51 7.08 -6.32
C LEU A 12 5.31 7.21 -7.62
N THR A 13 5.21 6.24 -8.52
CA THR A 13 5.91 6.28 -9.83
C THR A 13 5.55 7.54 -10.62
N LEU A 14 4.28 7.95 -10.63
CA LEU A 14 3.84 9.16 -11.30
C LEU A 14 4.34 10.44 -10.59
N ALA A 15 4.33 10.45 -9.26
CA ALA A 15 4.85 11.57 -8.47
C ALA A 15 6.36 11.76 -8.68
N GLU A 16 7.13 10.66 -8.73
CA GLU A 16 8.57 10.68 -9.05
C GLU A 16 8.84 11.20 -10.46
N ALA A 17 7.92 10.96 -11.40
CA ALA A 17 7.96 11.55 -12.74
C ALA A 17 7.53 13.04 -12.78
N GLY A 18 7.27 13.67 -11.63
CA GLY A 18 6.88 15.08 -11.52
C GLY A 18 5.42 15.36 -11.84
N VAL A 19 4.57 14.33 -11.94
CA VAL A 19 3.14 14.49 -12.19
C VAL A 19 2.43 14.81 -10.88
N ASN A 20 1.54 15.81 -10.87
CA ASN A 20 0.69 16.08 -9.72
C ASN A 20 -0.42 15.01 -9.65
N VAL A 21 -0.37 14.15 -8.62
CA VAL A 21 -1.27 13.01 -8.47
C VAL A 21 -2.17 13.20 -7.26
N THR A 22 -3.46 12.95 -7.43
CA THR A 22 -4.40 12.76 -6.32
C THR A 22 -4.86 11.30 -6.30
N LEU A 23 -4.62 10.61 -5.19
CA LEU A 23 -5.07 9.24 -4.96
C LEU A 23 -6.30 9.26 -4.05
N TYR A 24 -7.41 8.67 -4.50
CA TYR A 24 -8.60 8.49 -3.67
C TYR A 24 -8.68 7.03 -3.20
N GLU A 25 -9.24 6.83 -2.01
CA GLU A 25 -9.54 5.53 -1.41
C GLU A 25 -10.95 5.65 -0.82
N ALA A 26 -11.73 4.58 -0.91
CA ALA A 26 -13.09 4.55 -0.39
C ALA A 26 -13.12 4.41 1.15
N SER A 27 -12.09 3.74 1.69
CA SER A 27 -11.91 3.50 3.11
C SER A 27 -11.26 4.71 3.82
N ARG A 28 -11.37 4.75 5.15
CA ARG A 28 -10.72 5.76 6.00
C ARG A 28 -9.21 5.56 6.17
N THR A 29 -8.71 4.40 5.75
CA THR A 29 -7.31 3.99 5.92
C THR A 29 -6.73 3.53 4.59
N LEU A 30 -5.49 3.92 4.30
CA LEU A 30 -4.72 3.36 3.19
C LEU A 30 -4.25 1.93 3.51
N GLY A 31 -3.59 1.29 2.55
CA GLY A 31 -3.01 -0.05 2.66
C GLY A 31 -3.83 -1.15 1.98
N GLY A 32 -5.12 -0.91 1.72
CA GLY A 32 -6.00 -1.90 1.10
C GLY A 32 -6.00 -3.20 1.92
N ARG A 33 -5.66 -4.34 1.29
CA ARG A 33 -5.55 -5.62 1.99
C ARG A 33 -4.40 -5.69 3.00
N ALA A 34 -3.37 -4.86 2.86
CA ALA A 34 -2.20 -4.83 3.74
C ALA A 34 -2.28 -3.78 4.86
N ARG A 35 -3.49 -3.30 5.14
CA ARG A 35 -3.73 -2.42 6.28
C ARG A 35 -3.61 -3.21 7.59
N ALA A 36 -3.26 -2.53 8.67
CA ALA A 36 -3.42 -3.09 10.00
C ALA A 36 -4.91 -3.17 10.40
N VAL A 37 -5.24 -4.16 11.22
CA VAL A 37 -6.54 -4.33 11.87
C VAL A 37 -6.37 -4.35 13.38
N GLU A 38 -7.21 -3.61 14.09
CA GLU A 38 -7.20 -3.61 15.55
C GLU A 38 -8.06 -4.78 16.07
N LEU A 39 -7.47 -5.61 16.92
CA LEU A 39 -8.14 -6.70 17.62
C LEU A 39 -7.68 -6.71 19.08
N GLU A 40 -8.62 -6.55 20.01
CA GLU A 40 -8.35 -6.54 21.46
C GLU A 40 -7.27 -5.53 21.88
N GLY A 41 -7.28 -4.33 21.28
CA GLY A 41 -6.29 -3.29 21.56
C GLY A 41 -4.89 -3.57 21.02
N ARG A 42 -4.76 -4.58 20.15
CA ARG A 42 -3.52 -4.92 19.43
C ARG A 42 -3.71 -4.67 17.94
N SER A 43 -2.73 -4.01 17.35
CA SER A 43 -2.63 -3.86 15.90
C SER A 43 -2.06 -5.13 15.29
N LEU A 44 -2.81 -5.74 14.38
CA LEU A 44 -2.45 -6.97 13.68
C LEU A 44 -2.39 -6.72 12.17
N ASP A 45 -1.61 -7.54 11.46
CA ASP A 45 -1.62 -7.53 10.00
C ASP A 45 -2.90 -8.21 9.47
N ASN A 46 -3.46 -7.69 8.38
CA ASN A 46 -4.68 -8.18 7.76
C ASN A 46 -4.41 -9.31 6.76
N GLY A 47 -3.63 -10.30 7.21
CA GLY A 47 -3.18 -11.44 6.44
C GLY A 47 -1.66 -11.52 6.37
N GLN A 48 -1.15 -12.43 5.55
CA GLN A 48 0.29 -12.56 5.30
C GLN A 48 0.71 -11.71 4.10
N HIS A 49 1.74 -10.89 4.29
CA HIS A 49 2.37 -10.08 3.25
C HIS A 49 3.84 -10.48 3.14
N ILE A 50 4.14 -11.45 2.27
CA ILE A 50 5.48 -12.01 2.12
C ILE A 50 6.19 -11.33 0.95
N LEU A 51 7.35 -10.74 1.22
CA LEU A 51 8.31 -10.33 0.20
C LEU A 51 9.30 -11.47 -0.04
N LEU A 52 9.49 -11.84 -1.30
CA LEU A 52 10.44 -12.87 -1.70
C LEU A 52 11.66 -12.23 -2.34
N GLY A 53 12.82 -12.88 -2.23
CA GLY A 53 14.07 -12.42 -2.83
C GLY A 53 14.03 -12.22 -4.36
N ALA A 54 13.01 -12.75 -5.03
CA ALA A 54 12.78 -12.56 -6.46
C ALA A 54 12.10 -11.22 -6.81
N TYR A 55 11.70 -10.40 -5.82
CA TYR A 55 11.05 -9.11 -6.06
C TYR A 55 12.06 -7.98 -6.18
N GLU A 56 12.78 -7.98 -7.30
CA GLU A 56 13.89 -7.06 -7.56
C GLU A 56 13.51 -5.59 -7.41
N GLN A 57 12.31 -5.19 -7.86
CA GLN A 57 11.86 -3.80 -7.82
C GLN A 57 11.53 -3.30 -6.39
N THR A 58 11.32 -4.20 -5.42
CA THR A 58 10.96 -3.85 -4.04
C THR A 58 12.14 -3.95 -3.08
N LEU A 59 13.20 -4.68 -3.44
CA LEU A 59 14.34 -4.99 -2.57
C LEU A 59 15.62 -4.23 -2.94
N GLN A 60 15.52 -3.14 -3.70
CA GLN A 60 16.65 -2.26 -4.02
C GLN A 60 17.11 -1.44 -2.81
#